data_AF-A0A9N7N2F7-F1
#
_entry.id   AF-A0A9N7N2F7-F1
#
_cell.length_a   1.000
_cell.length_b   1.000
_cell.length_c   1.000
_cell.angle_alpha   90.00
_cell.angle_beta   90.00
_cell.angle_gamma   90.00
#
_symmetry.space_group_name_H-M   'P 1'
#
loop_
_entity.id
_entity.type
_entity.pdbx_description
1 polymer ?
#
loop_
_entity_poly.entity_id
_entity_poly.type
_entity_poly.pdbx_seq_one_letter_code
_entity_poly.pdbx_strand_id
1 'polypeptide(L)'
;MNVGEHFKDIVGSAYYIAPEVLKRNYGPEVDIWSVGVMLYILLSGVPPFWAAESETGIFNAILRGHIDFSSDPWPSISSGAKDLVMKMLNSDPKQRLTAAQVLSHPWIKEDGDAPDTPLDNAVLNRLKQFRAMNQFKKVALRVIAGCLSEEEIMGLKEMFKGMDADNSGTITLEELKQGLAEQGTKLSETEVKQLMEAADADGNGTIDYEEFITATMHMNRMDREEHLYTAFQYFDKDNSGYITIEELEQALRDFGMGDDKDIKEIISEVDADNDGRINYDEFAAMMKKGNPEIVANTKKRRSGVFTS
;
A
#
# COMPACT_ATOMS: atom_id res chain seq x y z
N MET A 1 -19.14 -20.21 -17.53
CA MET A 1 -19.36 -19.16 -18.56
C MET A 1 -19.38 -19.83 -19.92
N ASN A 2 -20.32 -19.44 -20.80
CA ASN A 2 -20.45 -20.04 -22.13
C ASN A 2 -19.53 -19.35 -23.15
N VAL A 3 -19.05 -20.12 -24.14
CA VAL A 3 -18.18 -19.63 -25.21
C VAL A 3 -18.98 -18.73 -26.16
N GLY A 4 -18.65 -17.44 -26.24
CA GLY A 4 -19.14 -16.54 -27.31
C GLY A 4 -19.85 -15.24 -26.90
N GLU A 5 -19.91 -14.87 -25.61
CA GLU A 5 -20.52 -13.60 -25.20
C GLU A 5 -19.51 -12.43 -25.22
N HIS A 6 -19.86 -11.37 -25.98
CA HIS A 6 -19.14 -10.10 -26.02
C HIS A 6 -19.94 -9.04 -25.26
N PHE A 7 -19.33 -8.39 -24.27
CA PHE A 7 -19.98 -7.37 -23.45
C PHE A 7 -19.46 -5.95 -23.77
N LYS A 8 -20.29 -4.93 -23.53
CA LYS A 8 -20.05 -3.54 -23.96
C LYS A 8 -20.04 -2.50 -22.83
N ASP A 9 -20.22 -2.94 -21.59
CA ASP A 9 -20.32 -2.05 -20.43
C ASP A 9 -18.97 -1.98 -19.70
N ILE A 10 -18.63 -0.79 -19.18
CA ILE A 10 -17.45 -0.60 -18.34
C ILE A 10 -17.89 -0.89 -16.91
N VAL A 11 -17.53 -2.06 -16.40
CA VAL A 11 -17.80 -2.49 -15.01
C VAL A 11 -16.51 -3.02 -14.39
N GLY A 12 -16.20 -2.60 -13.15
CA GLY A 12 -15.01 -3.00 -12.38
C GLY A 12 -14.33 -1.82 -11.69
N SER A 13 -13.64 -2.04 -10.57
CA SER A 13 -12.78 -1.01 -9.97
C SER A 13 -11.58 -0.76 -10.90
N ALA A 14 -11.26 0.50 -11.19
CA ALA A 14 -10.37 0.92 -12.29
C ALA A 14 -9.02 0.19 -12.38
N TYR A 15 -8.47 -0.27 -11.25
CA TYR A 15 -7.17 -0.95 -11.16
C TYR A 15 -7.14 -2.36 -11.75
N TYR A 16 -8.26 -3.07 -11.79
CA TYR A 16 -8.32 -4.47 -12.24
C TYR A 16 -8.82 -4.61 -13.69
N ILE A 17 -9.14 -3.49 -14.34
CA ILE A 17 -9.72 -3.49 -15.69
C ILE A 17 -8.67 -3.89 -16.72
N ALA A 18 -9.01 -4.87 -17.57
CA ALA A 18 -8.17 -5.27 -18.69
C ALA A 18 -8.20 -4.23 -19.84
N PRO A 19 -7.11 -4.06 -20.62
CA PRO A 19 -7.04 -3.05 -21.68
C PRO A 19 -8.16 -3.16 -22.72
N GLU A 20 -8.65 -4.37 -22.99
CA GLU A 20 -9.70 -4.64 -23.96
C GLU A 20 -11.12 -4.34 -23.45
N VAL A 21 -11.34 -4.27 -22.14
CA VAL A 21 -12.60 -3.80 -21.54
C VAL A 21 -12.81 -2.32 -21.86
N LEU A 22 -11.74 -1.52 -21.80
CA LEU A 22 -11.76 -0.10 -22.21
C LEU A 22 -12.09 0.07 -23.71
N LYS A 23 -11.82 -0.97 -24.52
CA LYS A 23 -12.13 -1.02 -25.95
C LYS A 23 -13.51 -1.64 -26.23
N ARG A 24 -14.26 -2.03 -25.18
CA ARG A 24 -15.60 -2.66 -25.24
C ARG A 24 -15.65 -3.90 -26.13
N ASN A 25 -14.57 -4.67 -26.15
CA ASN A 25 -14.47 -5.91 -26.90
C ASN A 25 -13.64 -6.91 -26.11
N TYR A 26 -14.30 -7.71 -25.30
CA TYR A 26 -13.63 -8.61 -24.37
C TYR A 26 -14.35 -9.96 -24.23
N GLY A 27 -13.58 -10.96 -23.83
CA GLY A 27 -14.02 -12.31 -23.48
C GLY A 27 -13.55 -12.70 -22.08
N PRO A 28 -13.58 -13.99 -21.70
CA PRO A 28 -13.23 -14.46 -20.35
C PRO A 28 -11.77 -14.20 -19.95
N GLU A 29 -10.90 -13.81 -20.89
CA GLU A 29 -9.49 -13.50 -20.65
C GLU A 29 -9.30 -12.30 -19.70
N VAL A 30 -10.31 -11.45 -19.55
CA VAL A 30 -10.28 -10.29 -18.62
C VAL A 30 -10.19 -10.69 -17.16
N ASP A 31 -10.70 -11.87 -16.81
CA ASP A 31 -10.61 -12.40 -15.45
C ASP A 31 -9.16 -12.77 -15.13
N ILE A 32 -8.42 -13.31 -16.10
CA ILE A 32 -6.99 -13.63 -15.92
C ILE A 32 -6.16 -12.37 -15.73
N TRP A 33 -6.51 -11.29 -16.42
CA TRP A 33 -5.89 -9.99 -16.16
C TRP A 33 -6.15 -9.54 -14.73
N SER A 34 -7.42 -9.54 -14.29
CA SER A 34 -7.79 -9.14 -12.93
C SER A 34 -7.05 -9.96 -11.86
N VAL A 35 -6.97 -11.29 -12.04
CA VAL A 35 -6.22 -12.17 -11.13
C VAL A 35 -4.71 -11.93 -11.23
N GLY A 36 -4.19 -11.58 -12.41
CA GLY A 36 -2.79 -11.18 -12.59
C GLY A 36 -2.44 -9.88 -11.87
N VAL A 37 -3.35 -8.90 -11.88
CA VAL A 37 -3.23 -7.65 -11.13
C VAL A 37 -3.24 -7.96 -9.63
N MET A 38 -4.16 -8.83 -9.19
CA MET A 38 -4.25 -9.28 -7.80
C MET A 38 -2.96 -9.97 -7.36
N LEU A 39 -2.42 -10.89 -8.18
CA LEU A 39 -1.19 -11.60 -7.88
C LEU A 39 0.02 -10.66 -7.82
N TYR A 40 0.11 -9.68 -8.73
CA TYR A 40 1.13 -8.63 -8.68
C TYR A 40 1.05 -7.85 -7.36
N ILE A 41 -0.15 -7.48 -6.90
CA ILE A 41 -0.37 -6.77 -5.63
C ILE A 41 0.00 -7.67 -4.44
N LEU A 42 -0.35 -8.95 -4.46
CA LEU A 42 0.00 -9.89 -3.38
C LEU A 42 1.52 -10.06 -3.23
N LEU A 43 2.25 -10.05 -4.34
CA LEU A 43 3.70 -10.22 -4.36
C LEU A 43 4.45 -8.92 -4.01
N SER A 44 4.02 -7.78 -4.55
CA SER A 44 4.75 -6.50 -4.44
C SER A 44 4.14 -5.51 -3.46
N GLY A 45 2.87 -5.71 -3.08
CA GLY A 45 2.09 -4.77 -2.29
C GLY A 45 1.52 -3.59 -3.09
N VAL A 46 1.95 -3.34 -4.33
CA VAL A 46 1.56 -2.16 -5.12
C VAL A 46 0.78 -2.57 -6.37
N PRO A 47 -0.12 -1.73 -6.91
CA PRO A 47 -0.75 -2.03 -8.19
C PRO A 47 0.27 -1.92 -9.34
N PRO A 48 0.17 -2.77 -10.39
CA PRO A 48 1.05 -2.72 -11.56
C PRO A 48 0.83 -1.47 -12.42
N PHE A 49 -0.36 -0.89 -12.38
CA PHE A 49 -0.73 0.31 -13.12
C PHE A 49 -1.24 1.38 -12.16
N TRP A 50 -0.62 2.55 -12.19
CA TRP A 50 -0.95 3.68 -11.33
C TRP A 50 -0.77 5.00 -12.07
N ALA A 51 -1.58 6.00 -11.73
CA ALA A 51 -1.37 7.39 -12.09
C ALA A 51 -1.82 8.31 -10.95
N ALA A 52 -1.04 9.35 -10.67
CA ALA A 52 -1.20 10.20 -9.50
C ALA A 52 -2.46 11.10 -9.53
N GLU A 53 -3.08 11.31 -10.70
CA GLU A 53 -3.99 12.46 -10.89
C GLU A 53 -5.38 12.12 -11.48
N SER A 54 -5.67 10.89 -11.93
CA SER A 54 -7.01 10.51 -12.41
C SER A 54 -7.17 9.03 -12.81
N GLU A 55 -8.42 8.55 -12.83
CA GLU A 55 -8.80 7.28 -13.49
C GLU A 55 -8.37 7.24 -14.96
N THR A 56 -8.47 8.38 -15.66
CA THR A 56 -7.97 8.52 -17.04
C THR A 56 -6.47 8.25 -17.13
N GLY A 57 -5.69 8.68 -16.12
CA GLY A 57 -4.27 8.36 -16.00
C GLY A 57 -4.03 6.86 -15.82
N ILE A 58 -4.83 6.20 -14.98
CA ILE A 58 -4.76 4.74 -14.75
C ILE A 58 -5.09 3.99 -16.04
N PHE A 59 -6.13 4.40 -16.76
CA PHE A 59 -6.48 3.82 -18.06
C PHE A 59 -5.36 3.98 -19.09
N ASN A 60 -4.70 5.15 -19.12
CA ASN A 60 -3.55 5.36 -19.98
C ASN A 60 -2.36 4.47 -19.59
N ALA A 61 -2.12 4.23 -18.30
CA ALA A 61 -1.09 3.31 -17.84
C ALA A 61 -1.41 1.86 -18.24
N ILE A 62 -2.65 1.42 -18.07
CA ILE A 62 -3.16 0.11 -18.50
C ILE A 62 -2.97 -0.07 -20.01
N LEU A 63 -3.33 0.94 -20.81
CA LEU A 63 -3.20 0.90 -22.28
C LEU A 63 -1.74 0.90 -22.75
N ARG A 64 -0.81 1.48 -21.99
CA ARG A 64 0.63 1.41 -22.27
C ARG A 64 1.21 0.03 -21.95
N GLY A 65 0.63 -0.69 -20.98
CA GLY A 65 1.02 -2.06 -20.64
C GLY A 65 2.42 -2.20 -20.03
N HIS A 66 3.03 -1.11 -19.55
CA HIS A 66 4.33 -1.17 -18.88
C HIS A 66 4.14 -1.62 -17.43
N ILE A 67 4.87 -2.68 -17.04
CA ILE A 67 4.83 -3.27 -15.71
C ILE A 67 6.24 -3.19 -15.13
N ASP A 68 6.37 -2.73 -13.89
CA ASP A 68 7.64 -2.64 -13.19
C ASP A 68 7.94 -3.96 -12.46
N PHE A 69 9.07 -4.58 -12.80
CA PHE A 69 9.62 -5.75 -12.10
C PHE A 69 11.03 -5.48 -11.54
N SER A 70 11.39 -4.19 -11.44
CA SER A 70 12.73 -3.72 -11.08
C SER A 70 12.79 -3.01 -9.74
N SER A 71 11.72 -2.33 -9.33
CA SER A 71 11.60 -1.74 -8.00
C SER A 71 11.37 -2.81 -6.94
N ASP A 72 11.83 -2.56 -5.72
CA ASP A 72 11.58 -3.43 -4.59
C ASP A 72 10.06 -3.67 -4.39
N PRO A 73 9.64 -4.87 -3.94
CA PRO A 73 10.47 -6.05 -3.60
C PRO A 73 10.81 -6.94 -4.82
N TRP A 74 10.53 -6.54 -6.05
CA TRP A 74 10.69 -7.43 -7.22
C TRP A 74 12.08 -8.04 -7.38
N PRO A 75 13.22 -7.37 -7.14
CA PRO A 75 14.53 -8.00 -7.21
C PRO A 75 14.68 -9.29 -6.37
N SER A 76 13.97 -9.40 -5.24
CA SER A 76 14.00 -10.59 -4.36
C SER A 76 12.96 -11.66 -4.72
N ILE A 77 11.92 -11.30 -5.49
CA ILE A 77 10.88 -12.23 -5.94
C ILE A 77 11.42 -13.18 -7.03
N SER A 78 11.06 -14.46 -6.93
CA SER A 78 11.49 -15.51 -7.86
C SER A 78 11.19 -15.18 -9.33
N SER A 79 12.05 -15.65 -10.23
CA SER A 79 11.84 -15.49 -11.68
C SER A 79 10.57 -16.19 -12.17
N GLY A 80 10.18 -17.32 -11.56
CA GLY A 80 8.95 -18.04 -11.88
C GLY A 80 7.69 -17.24 -11.56
N ALA A 81 7.65 -16.54 -10.42
CA ALA A 81 6.56 -15.64 -10.07
C ALA A 81 6.44 -14.47 -11.06
N LYS A 82 7.58 -13.83 -11.40
CA LYS A 82 7.64 -12.74 -12.38
C LYS A 82 7.14 -13.19 -13.76
N ASP A 83 7.59 -14.36 -14.20
CA ASP A 83 7.20 -14.95 -15.48
C ASP A 83 5.68 -15.22 -15.54
N LEU A 84 5.11 -15.78 -14.46
CA LEU A 84 3.67 -15.98 -14.38
C LEU A 84 2.90 -14.66 -14.48
N VAL A 85 3.24 -13.67 -13.64
CA VAL A 85 2.57 -12.37 -13.60
C VAL A 85 2.68 -11.67 -14.96
N MET A 86 3.85 -11.70 -15.59
CA MET A 86 4.07 -11.14 -16.93
C MET A 86 3.17 -11.78 -17.99
N LYS A 87 2.96 -13.10 -17.93
CA LYS A 87 2.09 -13.82 -18.88
C LYS A 87 0.60 -13.63 -18.59
N MET A 88 0.21 -13.44 -17.33
CA MET A 88 -1.18 -13.11 -16.95
C MET A 88 -1.54 -11.67 -17.30
N LEU A 89 -0.58 -10.74 -17.23
CA LEU A 89 -0.76 -9.33 -17.59
C LEU A 89 -0.33 -9.01 -19.03
N ASN A 90 -0.43 -10.00 -19.93
CA ASN A 90 -0.18 -9.76 -21.34
C ASN A 90 -1.32 -8.88 -21.93
N SER A 91 -0.94 -7.78 -22.57
CA SER A 91 -1.88 -6.83 -23.17
C SER A 91 -2.61 -7.40 -24.40
N ASP A 92 -2.08 -8.42 -25.06
CA ASP A 92 -2.78 -9.17 -26.10
C ASP A 92 -3.55 -10.34 -25.45
N PRO A 93 -4.91 -10.32 -25.44
CA PRO A 93 -5.71 -11.37 -24.82
C PRO A 93 -5.45 -12.76 -25.42
N LYS A 94 -5.01 -12.83 -26.69
CA LYS A 94 -4.71 -14.10 -27.36
C LYS A 94 -3.40 -14.73 -26.90
N GLN A 95 -2.49 -13.91 -26.35
CA GLN A 95 -1.20 -14.34 -25.81
C GLN A 95 -1.24 -14.43 -24.27
N ARG A 96 -2.31 -13.93 -23.65
CA ARG A 96 -2.56 -14.05 -22.21
C ARG A 96 -2.87 -15.50 -21.87
N LEU A 97 -2.37 -15.97 -20.72
CA LEU A 97 -2.69 -17.32 -20.27
C LEU A 97 -4.18 -17.47 -20.03
N THR A 98 -4.67 -18.69 -20.25
CA THR A 98 -5.98 -19.13 -19.78
C THR A 98 -5.89 -19.62 -18.33
N ALA A 99 -7.03 -19.72 -17.63
CA ALA A 99 -7.08 -20.24 -16.25
C ALA A 99 -6.41 -21.62 -16.12
N ALA A 100 -6.67 -22.53 -17.07
CA ALA A 100 -6.06 -23.85 -17.09
C ALA A 100 -4.54 -23.78 -17.24
N GLN A 101 -4.03 -22.86 -18.06
CA GLN A 101 -2.59 -22.66 -18.24
C GLN A 101 -1.93 -22.04 -17.00
N VAL A 102 -2.61 -21.10 -16.33
CA VAL A 102 -2.16 -20.52 -15.04
C VAL A 102 -2.01 -21.63 -13.99
N LEU A 103 -3.00 -22.51 -13.84
CA LEU A 103 -2.95 -23.64 -12.91
C LEU A 103 -1.85 -24.66 -13.25
N SER A 104 -1.51 -24.79 -14.53
CA SER A 104 -0.41 -25.66 -14.98
C SER A 104 0.98 -25.00 -14.95
N HIS A 105 1.06 -23.72 -14.58
CA HIS A 105 2.31 -22.98 -14.61
C HIS A 105 3.33 -23.59 -13.64
N PRO A 106 4.63 -23.70 -14.00
CA PRO A 106 5.64 -24.29 -13.13
C PRO A 106 5.71 -23.68 -11.73
N TRP A 107 5.32 -22.41 -11.58
CA TRP A 107 5.25 -21.74 -10.29
C TRP A 107 4.01 -22.11 -9.45
N ILE A 108 2.86 -22.42 -10.04
CA ILE A 108 1.59 -22.68 -9.29
C ILE A 108 1.26 -24.16 -9.11
N LYS A 109 1.73 -25.03 -10.02
CA LYS A 109 1.38 -26.46 -9.98
C LYS A 109 1.70 -27.08 -8.60
N GLU A 110 1.02 -28.17 -8.24
CA GLU A 110 1.07 -28.82 -6.92
C GLU A 110 2.51 -29.22 -6.48
N ASP A 111 3.41 -29.48 -7.42
CA ASP A 111 4.86 -29.70 -7.22
C ASP A 111 5.71 -28.56 -7.84
N GLY A 112 5.26 -27.32 -7.69
CA GLY A 112 5.78 -26.15 -8.38
C GLY A 112 7.00 -25.53 -7.71
N ASP A 113 7.61 -24.57 -8.42
CA ASP A 113 8.76 -23.80 -7.93
C ASP A 113 8.36 -22.66 -6.98
N ALA A 114 7.06 -22.53 -6.63
CA ALA A 114 6.64 -21.59 -5.60
C ALA A 114 7.28 -21.98 -4.26
N PRO A 115 7.91 -21.02 -3.56
CA PRO A 115 8.43 -21.30 -2.24
C PRO A 115 7.28 -21.68 -1.30
N ASP A 116 7.44 -22.75 -0.51
CA ASP A 116 6.60 -23.02 0.68
C ASP A 116 6.84 -21.99 1.81
N THR A 117 7.75 -21.05 1.58
CA THR A 117 7.88 -19.91 2.48
C THR A 117 6.66 -19.02 2.28
N PRO A 118 5.90 -18.75 3.35
CA PRO A 118 4.81 -17.78 3.27
C PRO A 118 5.34 -16.49 2.65
N LEU A 119 4.53 -15.85 1.81
CA LEU A 119 4.80 -14.51 1.29
C LEU A 119 5.31 -13.68 2.46
N ASP A 120 6.53 -13.14 2.34
CA ASP A 120 7.10 -12.28 3.39
C ASP A 120 6.11 -11.14 3.57
N ASN A 121 5.34 -11.22 4.66
CA ASN A 121 4.00 -10.68 4.64
C ASN A 121 4.13 -9.16 4.54
N ALA A 122 3.65 -8.58 3.44
CA ALA A 122 3.76 -7.17 3.18
C ALA A 122 3.16 -6.34 4.33
N VAL A 123 2.15 -6.89 5.03
CA VAL A 123 1.62 -6.33 6.28
C VAL A 123 2.66 -6.37 7.40
N LEU A 124 3.40 -7.45 7.60
CA LEU A 124 4.47 -7.52 8.61
C LEU A 124 5.57 -6.50 8.36
N ASN A 125 6.01 -6.37 7.11
CA ASN A 125 7.02 -5.37 6.76
C ASN A 125 6.48 -3.94 6.97
N ARG A 126 5.19 -3.68 6.70
CA ARG A 126 4.53 -2.40 7.00
C ARG A 126 4.41 -2.14 8.49
N LEU A 127 3.98 -3.11 9.29
CA LEU A 127 3.90 -3.00 10.75
C LEU A 127 5.27 -2.72 11.37
N LYS A 128 6.33 -3.39 10.89
CA LYS A 128 7.72 -3.12 11.29
C LYS A 128 8.17 -1.71 10.91
N GLN A 129 7.83 -1.24 9.70
CA GLN A 129 8.12 0.13 9.27
C GLN A 129 7.35 1.15 10.10
N PHE A 130 6.06 0.94 10.33
CA PHE A 130 5.18 1.80 11.12
C PHE A 130 5.75 2.03 12.51
N ARG A 131 6.24 0.97 13.17
CA ARG A 131 6.94 1.07 14.46
C ARG A 131 8.10 2.06 14.44
N ALA A 132 8.92 2.04 13.38
CA ALA A 132 10.13 2.83 13.22
C ALA A 132 9.88 4.29 12.80
N MET A 133 8.63 4.68 12.52
CA MET A 133 8.28 6.05 12.15
C MET A 133 8.14 6.95 13.38
N ASN A 134 8.46 8.24 13.22
CA ASN A 134 8.20 9.24 14.25
C ASN A 134 6.69 9.45 14.44
N GLN A 135 6.29 9.98 15.60
CA GLN A 135 4.87 10.12 15.97
C GLN A 135 4.11 11.04 15.01
N PHE A 136 4.74 12.10 14.51
CA PHE A 136 4.09 13.02 13.57
C PHE A 136 3.70 12.32 12.27
N LYS A 137 4.58 11.48 11.74
CA LYS A 137 4.28 10.66 10.58
C LYS A 137 3.16 9.65 10.85
N LYS A 138 3.11 9.06 12.04
CA LYS A 138 2.02 8.15 12.46
C LYS A 138 0.66 8.87 12.54
N VAL A 139 0.62 10.09 13.07
CA VAL A 139 -0.63 10.86 13.11
C VAL A 139 -1.04 11.33 11.72
N ALA A 140 -0.10 11.80 10.90
CA ALA A 140 -0.39 12.13 9.50
C ALA A 140 -0.93 10.91 8.72
N LEU A 141 -0.35 9.73 8.94
CA LEU A 141 -0.84 8.45 8.41
C LEU A 141 -2.29 8.17 8.80
N ARG A 142 -2.63 8.39 10.07
CA ARG A 142 -3.98 8.15 10.60
C ARG A 142 -5.01 9.10 10.00
N VAL A 143 -4.66 10.39 9.89
CA VAL A 143 -5.49 11.39 9.20
C VAL A 143 -5.73 10.99 7.74
N ILE A 144 -4.70 10.54 7.03
CA ILE A 144 -4.81 10.07 5.64
C ILE A 144 -5.70 8.83 5.55
N ALA A 145 -5.52 7.85 6.44
CA ALA A 145 -6.33 6.64 6.47
C ALA A 145 -7.83 6.94 6.63
N GLY A 146 -8.18 7.94 7.47
CA GLY A 146 -9.56 8.40 7.63
C GLY A 146 -10.14 9.15 6.41
N CYS A 147 -9.30 9.56 5.46
CA CYS A 147 -9.70 10.28 4.25
C CYS A 147 -9.80 9.37 3.00
N LEU A 148 -9.43 8.10 3.12
CA LEU A 148 -9.51 7.14 2.01
C LEU A 148 -10.94 6.68 1.76
N SER A 149 -11.28 6.43 0.49
CA SER A 149 -12.57 5.87 0.13
C SER A 149 -12.69 4.38 0.49
N GLU A 150 -13.91 3.87 0.60
CA GLU A 150 -14.16 2.46 0.93
C GLU A 150 -13.55 1.52 -0.10
N GLU A 151 -13.55 1.91 -1.39
CA GLU A 151 -12.94 1.15 -2.48
C GLU A 151 -11.42 1.07 -2.34
N GLU A 152 -10.79 2.11 -1.80
CA GLU A 152 -9.35 2.14 -1.58
C GLU A 152 -8.97 1.17 -0.47
N ILE A 153 -9.73 1.14 0.63
CA ILE A 153 -9.42 0.30 1.79
C ILE A 153 -10.08 -1.08 1.75
N MET A 154 -10.91 -1.41 0.75
CA MET A 154 -11.66 -2.66 0.66
C MET A 154 -10.80 -3.93 0.87
N GLY A 155 -9.61 -3.98 0.26
CA GLY A 155 -8.69 -5.11 0.46
C GLY A 155 -8.20 -5.25 1.90
N LEU A 156 -7.90 -4.12 2.55
CA LEU A 156 -7.48 -4.11 3.96
C LEU A 156 -8.66 -4.45 4.89
N LYS A 157 -9.87 -4.04 4.54
CA LYS A 157 -11.10 -4.37 5.26
C LYS A 157 -11.39 -5.87 5.26
N GLU A 158 -11.20 -6.55 4.13
CA GLU A 158 -11.34 -8.00 4.06
C GLU A 158 -10.22 -8.72 4.82
N MET A 159 -9.00 -8.18 4.83
CA MET A 159 -7.92 -8.71 5.66
C MET A 159 -8.21 -8.56 7.16
N PHE A 160 -8.75 -7.40 7.59
CA PHE A 160 -9.14 -7.17 8.98
C PHE A 160 -10.19 -8.19 9.42
N LYS A 161 -11.27 -8.36 8.65
CA LYS A 161 -12.31 -9.37 8.94
C LYS A 161 -11.77 -10.81 8.95
N GLY A 162 -10.75 -11.08 8.14
CA GLY A 162 -10.09 -12.39 8.13
C GLY A 162 -9.28 -12.66 9.40
N MET A 163 -8.83 -11.62 10.10
CA MET A 163 -8.11 -11.73 11.37
C MET A 163 -9.05 -11.65 12.60
N ASP A 164 -10.06 -10.78 12.55
CA ASP A 164 -11.11 -10.63 13.56
C ASP A 164 -12.11 -11.81 13.51
N ALA A 165 -11.68 -12.95 14.05
CA ALA A 165 -12.39 -14.21 13.94
C ALA A 165 -13.72 -14.21 14.72
N ASP A 166 -13.77 -13.47 15.83
CA ASP A 166 -14.98 -13.36 16.65
C ASP A 166 -15.91 -12.19 16.26
N ASN A 167 -15.49 -11.36 15.29
CA ASN A 167 -16.19 -10.15 14.84
C ASN A 167 -16.44 -9.15 15.97
N SER A 168 -15.50 -9.05 16.92
CA SER A 168 -15.53 -8.07 18.01
C SER A 168 -15.29 -6.65 17.52
N GLY A 169 -14.76 -6.49 16.29
CA GLY A 169 -14.36 -5.20 15.74
C GLY A 169 -12.97 -4.76 16.20
N THR A 170 -12.23 -5.61 16.92
CA THR A 170 -10.83 -5.43 17.26
C THR A 170 -10.06 -6.75 17.05
N ILE A 171 -8.76 -6.67 16.80
CA ILE A 171 -7.89 -7.84 16.66
C ILE A 171 -7.09 -7.97 17.95
N THR A 172 -7.25 -9.10 18.63
CA THR A 172 -6.44 -9.44 19.82
C THR A 172 -5.08 -10.02 19.43
N LEU A 173 -4.15 -10.14 20.39
CA LEU A 173 -2.84 -10.76 20.15
C LEU A 173 -2.97 -12.21 19.65
N GLU A 174 -3.94 -12.96 20.17
CA GLU A 174 -4.18 -14.35 19.75
C GLU A 174 -4.79 -14.41 18.36
N GLU A 175 -5.71 -13.51 18.02
CA GLU A 175 -6.26 -13.40 16.65
C GLU A 175 -5.23 -12.95 15.63
N LEU A 176 -4.36 -12.00 15.99
CA LEU A 176 -3.24 -11.61 15.16
C LEU A 176 -2.28 -12.80 14.95
N LYS A 177 -1.95 -13.53 16.01
CA LYS A 177 -1.10 -14.72 15.95
C LYS A 177 -1.71 -15.81 15.08
N GLN A 178 -2.99 -16.10 15.26
CA GLN A 178 -3.72 -17.11 14.52
C GLN A 178 -3.89 -16.70 13.06
N GLY A 179 -4.36 -15.49 12.78
CA GLY A 179 -4.53 -14.97 11.44
C GLY A 179 -3.20 -14.96 10.66
N LEU A 180 -2.09 -14.58 11.31
CA LEU A 180 -0.77 -14.65 10.68
C LEU A 180 -0.27 -16.10 10.49
N ALA A 181 -0.58 -17.02 11.40
CA ALA A 181 -0.22 -18.44 11.27
C ALA A 181 -1.02 -19.14 10.15
N GLU A 182 -2.30 -18.81 9.99
CA GLU A 182 -3.17 -19.30 8.92
C GLU A 182 -2.72 -18.80 7.54
N GLN A 183 -2.08 -17.63 7.47
CA GLN A 183 -1.40 -17.10 6.28
C GLN A 183 0.01 -17.71 6.07
N GLY A 184 0.35 -18.75 6.83
CA GLY A 184 1.58 -19.55 6.68
C GLY A 184 2.80 -18.99 7.40
N THR A 185 2.71 -17.82 8.04
CA THR A 185 3.83 -17.18 8.74
C THR A 185 4.15 -17.81 10.09
N LYS A 186 5.38 -18.32 10.24
CA LYS A 186 5.91 -18.79 11.53
C LYS A 186 6.61 -17.65 12.26
N LEU A 187 5.83 -16.85 12.98
CA LEU A 187 6.38 -15.83 13.88
C LEU A 187 6.50 -16.38 15.31
N SER A 188 7.54 -15.93 16.00
CA SER A 188 7.65 -16.12 17.45
C SER A 188 6.63 -15.26 18.19
N GLU A 189 6.24 -15.66 19.41
CA GLU A 189 5.37 -14.83 20.25
C GLU A 189 5.95 -13.43 20.50
N THR A 190 7.28 -13.34 20.59
CA THR A 190 7.98 -12.06 20.70
C THR A 190 7.79 -11.17 19.48
N GLU A 191 7.75 -11.72 18.26
CA GLU A 191 7.51 -10.94 17.06
C GLU A 191 6.05 -10.49 16.95
N VAL A 192 5.09 -11.37 17.27
CA VAL A 192 3.67 -11.00 17.31
C VAL A 192 3.42 -9.89 18.32
N LYS A 193 4.00 -10.01 19.51
CA LYS A 193 3.88 -8.97 20.54
C LYS A 193 4.47 -7.63 20.09
N GLN A 194 5.60 -7.63 19.39
CA GLN A 194 6.21 -6.41 18.85
C GLN A 194 5.37 -5.77 17.74
N LEU A 195 4.61 -6.56 16.99
CA LEU A 195 3.67 -6.06 15.97
C LEU A 195 2.43 -5.47 16.62
N MET A 196 1.95 -6.13 17.68
CA MET A 196 0.87 -5.62 18.53
C MET A 196 1.23 -4.25 19.09
N GLU A 197 2.36 -4.14 19.78
CA GLU A 197 2.89 -2.87 20.33
C GLU A 197 3.13 -1.79 19.26
N ALA A 198 3.28 -2.17 17.99
CA ALA A 198 3.47 -1.22 16.91
C ALA A 198 2.14 -0.66 16.37
N ALA A 199 1.10 -1.50 16.30
CA ALA A 199 -0.20 -1.16 15.74
C ALA A 199 -1.17 -0.58 16.77
N ASP A 200 -1.14 -1.10 18.00
CA ASP A 200 -1.92 -0.65 19.15
C ASP A 200 -1.42 0.73 19.59
N ALA A 201 -2.03 1.77 19.04
CA ALA A 201 -1.62 3.15 19.17
C ALA A 201 -2.08 3.75 20.49
N ASP A 202 -3.26 3.34 20.97
CA ASP A 202 -3.84 3.81 22.23
C ASP A 202 -3.41 2.98 23.46
N GLY A 203 -2.75 1.83 23.22
CA GLY A 203 -2.23 0.95 24.26
C GLY A 203 -3.31 0.13 24.98
N ASN A 204 -4.47 -0.05 24.36
CA ASN A 204 -5.60 -0.77 24.95
C ASN A 204 -5.42 -2.31 24.90
N GLY A 205 -4.39 -2.80 24.22
CA GLY A 205 -4.05 -4.22 24.11
C GLY A 205 -4.77 -4.95 22.98
N THR A 206 -5.48 -4.23 22.11
CA THR A 206 -6.17 -4.71 20.90
C THR A 206 -5.87 -3.77 19.74
N ILE A 207 -6.02 -4.24 18.50
CA ILE A 207 -5.86 -3.40 17.30
C ILE A 207 -7.25 -3.15 16.73
N ASP A 208 -7.74 -1.93 16.80
CA ASP A 208 -9.01 -1.58 16.17
C ASP A 208 -8.89 -1.46 14.63
N TYR A 209 -10.03 -1.29 13.97
CA TYR A 209 -10.06 -1.15 12.52
C TYR A 209 -9.20 0.03 12.01
N GLU A 210 -9.28 1.19 12.65
CA GLU A 210 -8.53 2.38 12.23
C GLU A 210 -7.03 2.19 12.41
N GLU A 211 -6.62 1.60 13.52
CA GLU A 211 -5.24 1.23 13.83
C GLU A 211 -4.68 0.22 12.83
N PHE A 212 -5.46 -0.82 12.51
CA PHE A 212 -5.08 -1.80 11.51
C PHE A 212 -4.90 -1.16 10.13
N ILE A 213 -5.87 -0.37 9.66
CA ILE A 213 -5.74 0.31 8.37
C ILE A 213 -4.52 1.23 8.38
N THR A 214 -4.34 2.03 9.43
CA THR A 214 -3.23 2.98 9.55
C THR A 214 -1.87 2.27 9.50
N ALA A 215 -1.73 1.15 10.22
CA ALA A 215 -0.47 0.42 10.32
C ALA A 215 -0.18 -0.49 9.11
N THR A 216 -1.22 -0.86 8.35
CA THR A 216 -1.12 -1.73 7.16
C THR A 216 -1.26 -0.99 5.82
N MET A 217 -1.56 0.32 5.86
CA MET A 217 -1.66 1.16 4.67
C MET A 217 -0.32 1.27 3.94
N HIS A 218 -0.36 1.21 2.62
CA HIS A 218 0.83 1.38 1.78
C HIS A 218 1.20 2.85 1.61
N MET A 219 2.48 3.18 1.78
CA MET A 219 3.04 4.52 1.50
C MET A 219 2.73 5.05 0.09
N ASN A 220 2.55 4.17 -0.91
CA ASN A 220 2.27 4.57 -2.30
C ASN A 220 0.82 5.04 -2.50
N ARG A 221 -0.10 4.67 -1.59
CA ARG A 221 -1.45 5.27 -1.54
C ARG A 221 -1.42 6.65 -0.90
N MET A 222 -0.36 6.98 -0.17
CA MET A 222 -0.18 8.25 0.53
C MET A 222 0.54 9.30 -0.30
N ASP A 223 1.26 8.90 -1.36
CA ASP A 223 1.93 9.83 -2.28
C ASP A 223 0.96 10.60 -3.19
N ARG A 224 -0.36 10.42 -3.04
CA ARG A 224 -1.32 11.33 -3.68
C ARG A 224 -1.19 12.69 -3.03
N GLU A 225 -0.85 13.67 -3.84
CA GLU A 225 -0.72 15.06 -3.43
C GLU A 225 -1.98 15.56 -2.71
N GLU A 226 -3.15 15.11 -3.14
CA GLU A 226 -4.45 15.36 -2.48
C GLU A 226 -4.52 14.84 -1.04
N HIS A 227 -4.05 13.62 -0.76
CA HIS A 227 -4.07 13.05 0.59
C HIS A 227 -3.02 13.71 1.50
N LEU A 228 -1.82 13.99 0.97
CA LEU A 228 -0.80 14.74 1.71
C LEU A 228 -1.29 16.15 2.04
N TYR A 229 -1.93 16.82 1.08
CA TYR A 229 -2.46 18.15 1.28
C TYR A 229 -3.63 18.15 2.27
N THR A 230 -4.54 17.19 2.19
CA THR A 230 -5.63 17.02 3.16
C THR A 230 -5.09 16.80 4.57
N ALA A 231 -4.06 15.97 4.72
CA ALA A 231 -3.40 15.76 6.00
C ALA A 231 -2.71 17.03 6.50
N PHE A 232 -2.02 17.76 5.62
CA PHE A 232 -1.40 19.03 5.97
C PHE A 232 -2.43 20.06 6.48
N GLN A 233 -3.54 20.22 5.76
CA GLN A 233 -4.64 21.11 6.16
C GLN A 233 -5.33 20.69 7.47
N TYR A 234 -5.29 19.39 7.82
CA TYR A 234 -5.80 18.95 9.11
C TYR A 234 -4.98 19.53 10.27
N PHE A 235 -3.66 19.64 10.11
CA PHE A 235 -2.76 20.22 11.10
C PHE A 235 -2.76 21.75 11.06
N ASP A 236 -2.72 22.36 9.88
CA ASP A 236 -2.77 23.83 9.68
C ASP A 236 -4.20 24.37 9.92
N LYS A 237 -4.55 24.57 11.20
CA LYS A 237 -5.91 24.95 11.62
C LYS A 237 -6.24 26.39 11.21
N ASP A 238 -5.24 27.26 11.22
CA ASP A 238 -5.42 28.67 10.88
C ASP A 238 -5.29 28.96 9.36
N ASN A 239 -4.95 27.95 8.56
CA ASN A 239 -4.68 28.04 7.12
C ASN A 239 -3.57 29.06 6.81
N SER A 240 -2.57 29.16 7.68
CA SER A 240 -1.40 30.01 7.47
C SER A 240 -0.46 29.48 6.39
N GLY A 241 -0.60 28.21 6.00
CA GLY A 241 0.34 27.51 5.11
C GLY A 241 1.52 26.90 5.86
N TYR A 242 1.48 26.89 7.19
CA TYR A 242 2.53 26.37 8.06
C TYR A 242 1.89 25.60 9.21
N ILE A 243 2.47 24.45 9.57
CA ILE A 243 2.12 23.74 10.80
C ILE A 243 3.01 24.28 11.91
N THR A 244 2.40 24.93 12.90
CA THR A 244 3.09 25.45 14.09
C THR A 244 3.30 24.35 15.14
N ILE A 245 4.18 24.64 16.11
CA ILE A 245 4.42 23.74 17.25
C ILE A 245 3.10 23.50 18.00
N GLU A 246 2.35 24.55 18.25
CA GLU A 246 1.09 24.50 18.99
C GLU A 246 0.03 23.66 18.27
N GLU A 247 -0.06 23.75 16.94
CA GLU A 247 -0.96 22.94 16.13
C GLU A 247 -0.57 21.47 16.10
N LEU A 248 0.72 21.18 16.00
CA LEU A 248 1.25 19.82 16.10
C LEU A 248 1.02 19.23 17.49
N GLU A 249 1.28 19.99 18.55
CA GLU A 249 1.01 19.59 19.94
C GLU A 249 -0.46 19.25 20.15
N GLN A 250 -1.37 20.11 19.64
CA GLN A 250 -2.79 19.87 19.75
C GLN A 250 -3.21 18.60 19.02
N ALA A 251 -2.75 18.41 17.78
CA ALA A 251 -3.09 17.24 16.99
C ALA A 251 -2.56 15.94 17.62
N LEU A 252 -1.32 15.94 18.13
CA LEU A 252 -0.75 14.78 18.82
C LEU A 252 -1.58 14.43 20.08
N ARG A 253 -1.96 15.42 20.88
CA ARG A 253 -2.84 15.23 22.06
C ARG A 253 -4.21 14.66 21.69
N ASP A 254 -4.81 15.13 20.60
CA ASP A 254 -6.13 14.67 20.15
C ASP A 254 -6.13 13.18 19.78
N PHE A 255 -5.00 12.66 19.29
CA PHE A 255 -4.80 11.24 18.98
C PHE A 255 -4.24 10.42 20.14
N GLY A 256 -4.11 11.00 21.34
CA GLY A 256 -3.54 10.32 22.51
C GLY A 256 -2.05 10.00 22.36
N MET A 257 -1.34 10.68 21.45
CA MET A 257 0.07 10.47 21.16
C MET A 257 0.91 11.66 21.66
N GLY A 258 2.10 11.38 22.21
CA GLY A 258 3.16 12.38 22.45
C GLY A 258 3.15 13.12 23.79
N ASP A 259 4.34 13.28 24.34
CA ASP A 259 4.71 14.19 25.44
C ASP A 259 5.62 15.32 24.93
N ASP A 260 5.64 16.49 25.60
CA ASP A 260 6.30 17.74 25.13
C ASP A 260 7.79 17.57 24.71
N LYS A 261 8.45 16.49 25.13
CA LYS A 261 9.83 16.16 24.71
C LYS A 261 9.89 15.60 23.29
N ASP A 262 8.97 14.72 22.91
CA ASP A 262 8.97 14.07 21.60
C ASP A 262 8.67 15.07 20.47
N ILE A 263 7.90 16.12 20.78
CA ILE A 263 7.43 17.11 19.82
C ILE A 263 8.56 18.02 19.34
N LYS A 264 9.44 18.42 20.25
CA LYS A 264 10.63 19.22 19.90
C LYS A 264 11.61 18.44 19.05
N GLU A 265 11.76 17.14 19.31
CA GLU A 265 12.59 16.26 18.49
C GLU A 265 12.02 16.13 17.08
N ILE A 266 10.70 15.90 16.97
CA ILE A 266 10.00 15.84 15.68
C ILE A 266 10.23 17.11 14.85
N ILE A 267 10.02 18.29 15.43
CA ILE A 267 10.21 19.56 14.71
C ILE A 267 11.65 19.67 14.23
N SER A 268 12.63 19.38 15.10
CA SER A 268 14.04 19.43 14.73
C SER A 268 14.45 18.45 13.61
N GLU A 269 13.69 17.37 13.42
CA GLU A 269 13.93 16.40 12.35
C GLU A 269 13.35 16.80 10.99
N VAL A 270 12.32 17.66 11.00
CA VAL A 270 11.46 17.97 9.85
C VAL A 270 11.67 19.39 9.35
N ASP A 271 11.80 20.36 10.25
CA ASP A 271 12.08 21.78 10.00
C ASP A 271 13.49 21.93 9.39
N ALA A 272 13.55 22.05 8.08
CA ALA A 272 14.80 22.04 7.32
C ALA A 272 15.42 23.44 7.23
N ASP A 273 14.59 24.49 7.23
CA ASP A 273 15.04 25.87 7.19
C ASP A 273 15.21 26.52 8.58
N ASN A 274 14.83 25.80 9.65
CA ASN A 274 14.91 26.18 11.06
C ASN A 274 14.10 27.44 11.38
N ASP A 275 12.96 27.64 10.70
CA ASP A 275 12.05 28.75 10.97
C ASP A 275 11.12 28.50 12.18
N GLY A 276 11.17 27.29 12.75
CA GLY A 276 10.38 26.85 13.91
C GLY A 276 8.96 26.40 13.55
N ARG A 277 8.66 26.23 12.26
CA ARG A 277 7.39 25.79 11.71
C ARG A 277 7.65 24.75 10.63
N ILE A 278 6.58 24.12 10.12
CA ILE A 278 6.69 23.10 9.08
C ILE A 278 5.84 23.53 7.89
N ASN A 279 6.49 23.83 6.77
CA ASN A 279 5.80 24.12 5.53
C ASN A 279 5.39 22.83 4.79
N TYR A 280 4.59 22.96 3.73
CA TYR A 280 4.10 21.80 2.96
C TYR A 280 5.23 20.93 2.37
N ASP A 281 6.29 21.55 1.86
CA ASP A 281 7.39 20.81 1.23
C ASP A 281 8.16 19.98 2.27
N GLU A 282 8.36 20.52 3.48
CA GLU A 282 8.97 19.83 4.61
C GLU A 282 8.10 18.68 5.12
N PHE A 283 6.79 18.92 5.25
CA PHE A 283 5.82 17.88 5.59
C PHE A 283 5.84 16.74 4.55
N ALA A 284 5.74 17.08 3.27
CA ALA A 284 5.78 16.10 2.17
C ALA A 284 7.12 15.35 2.13
N ALA A 285 8.24 16.03 2.41
CA ALA A 285 9.56 15.41 2.49
C ALA A 285 9.65 14.41 3.65
N MET A 286 9.13 14.75 4.84
CA MET A 286 9.03 13.83 5.98
C MET A 286 8.21 12.58 5.62
N MET A 287 7.06 12.78 4.99
CA MET A 287 6.19 11.67 4.56
C MET A 287 6.91 10.74 3.57
N LYS A 288 7.86 11.26 2.79
CA LYS A 288 8.70 10.50 1.85
C LYS A 288 10.00 9.93 2.45
N LYS A 289 10.49 10.47 3.57
CA LYS A 289 11.74 10.07 4.26
C LYS A 289 11.54 8.77 5.07
N GLY A 290 12.55 7.89 5.09
CA GLY A 290 12.45 6.55 5.68
C GLY A 290 11.95 5.46 4.72
N ASN A 291 11.73 5.81 3.46
CA ASN A 291 11.44 4.85 2.40
C ASN A 291 12.74 4.53 1.62
N PRO A 292 13.41 3.38 1.88
CA PRO A 292 14.62 3.01 1.15
C PRO A 292 14.41 2.95 -0.38
N GLU A 293 13.17 2.81 -0.84
CA GLU A 293 12.80 2.80 -2.26
C GLU A 293 12.84 4.19 -2.93
N ILE A 294 12.66 5.28 -2.18
CA ILE A 294 12.49 6.63 -2.78
C ILE A 294 13.81 7.37 -3.00
N VAL A 295 14.85 7.09 -2.20
CA VAL A 295 16.16 7.77 -2.34
C VAL A 295 16.82 7.43 -3.68
N ALA A 296 16.50 6.26 -4.26
CA ALA A 296 16.97 5.85 -5.58
C ALA A 296 16.27 6.60 -6.74
N ASN A 297 14.98 6.92 -6.58
CA ASN A 297 14.16 7.48 -7.65
C ASN A 297 14.35 9.00 -7.84
N THR A 298 14.66 9.73 -6.75
CA THR A 298 14.99 11.16 -6.80
C THR A 298 16.38 11.43 -7.38
N LYS A 299 17.36 10.53 -7.16
CA LYS A 299 18.69 10.63 -7.78
C LYS A 299 18.66 10.41 -9.30
N LYS A 300 17.84 9.48 -9.80
CA LYS A 300 17.69 9.25 -11.26
C LYS A 300 17.01 10.41 -12.00
N ARG A 301 16.09 11.13 -11.35
CA ARG A 301 15.43 12.31 -11.95
C ARG A 301 16.36 13.53 -12.06
N ARG A 302 17.29 13.72 -11.11
CA ARG A 302 18.26 14.84 -11.17
C ARG A 302 19.41 14.61 -12.15
N SER A 303 19.79 13.36 -12.46
CA SER A 303 20.86 13.08 -13.43
C SER A 303 20.43 13.12 -14.90
N GLY A 304 19.13 13.27 -15.19
CA GLY A 304 18.59 13.25 -16.57
C GLY A 304 18.35 14.63 -17.21
N VAL A 305 18.60 15.74 -16.52
CA VAL A 305 18.23 17.10 -16.99
C VAL A 305 19.41 17.93 -17.53
N PHE A 306 20.64 17.39 -17.53
CA PHE A 306 21.79 18.03 -18.17
C PHE A 306 22.54 17.05 -19.05
N THR A 307 22.10 16.88 -20.30
CA THR A 307 22.95 16.63 -21.47
C THR A 307 22.09 16.71 -22.73
N SER A 308 21.98 17.91 -23.28
CA SER A 308 21.84 18.20 -24.71
C SER A 308 22.26 19.65 -24.92
#